data_AF-A0A419SP51-F1
#
_entry.id   AF-A0A419SP51-F1
#
_cell.length_a   1.000
_cell.length_b   1.000
_cell.length_c   1.000
_cell.angle_alpha   90.00
_cell.angle_beta   90.00
_cell.angle_gamma   90.00
#
_symmetry.space_group_name_H-M   'P 1'
#
loop_
_entity.id
_entity.type
_entity.pdbx_description
1 polymer ?
#
loop_
_entity_poly.entity_id
_entity_poly.type
_entity_poly.pdbx_seq_one_letter_code
_entity_poly.pdbx_strand_id
1 'polypeptide(L)'
;MEQNKRDLNQTYQYFQSELNRIQTIAGTLSTIEDQHVKDLTNMGDDKLNQMAVEEQSAARQLGEIKQICLAMSQKLDEIQKTSSLH
;
A
#
# COMPACT_ATOMS: atom_id res chain seq x y z
N MET A 1 -16.82 -25.56 16.87
CA MET A 1 -17.01 -24.87 15.57
C MET A 1 -17.13 -23.36 15.73
N GLU A 2 -17.87 -22.85 16.72
CA GLU A 2 -18.00 -21.40 17.01
C GLU A 2 -16.67 -20.68 17.30
N GLN A 3 -15.78 -21.25 18.11
CA GLN A 3 -14.47 -20.63 18.42
C GLN A 3 -13.62 -20.42 17.16
N ASN A 4 -13.57 -21.43 16.28
CA ASN A 4 -12.79 -21.38 15.06
C ASN A 4 -13.30 -20.30 14.07
N LYS A 5 -14.63 -20.09 14.01
CA LYS A 5 -15.22 -18.98 13.23
C LYS A 5 -14.84 -17.61 13.81
N ARG A 6 -14.78 -17.47 15.14
CA ARG A 6 -14.36 -16.21 15.80
C ARG A 6 -12.88 -15.91 15.58
N ASP A 7 -12.01 -16.89 15.73
CA ASP A 7 -10.56 -16.74 15.54
C ASP A 7 -10.23 -16.36 14.07
N LEU A 8 -10.95 -16.96 13.12
CA LEU A 8 -10.82 -16.64 11.70
C LEU A 8 -11.31 -15.21 11.40
N ASN A 9 -12.44 -14.78 11.98
CA ASN A 9 -12.95 -13.42 11.81
C ASN A 9 -11.99 -12.35 12.39
N GLN A 10 -11.40 -12.61 13.56
CA GLN A 10 -10.36 -11.74 14.13
C GLN A 10 -9.13 -11.67 13.23
N THR A 11 -8.73 -12.79 12.65
CA THR A 11 -7.62 -12.85 11.69
C THR A 11 -7.91 -12.01 10.46
N TYR A 12 -9.12 -12.09 9.88
CA TYR A 12 -9.53 -11.24 8.75
C TYR A 12 -9.47 -9.74 9.09
N GLN A 13 -10.05 -9.35 10.22
CA GLN A 13 -10.03 -7.96 10.68
C GLN A 13 -8.61 -7.44 10.89
N TYR A 14 -7.73 -8.28 11.45
CA TYR A 14 -6.32 -7.94 11.62
C TYR A 14 -5.62 -7.72 10.27
N PHE A 15 -5.76 -8.66 9.32
CA PHE A 15 -5.16 -8.50 7.99
C PHE A 15 -5.68 -7.27 7.25
N GLN A 16 -6.97 -6.99 7.33
CA GLN A 16 -7.56 -5.81 6.72
C GLN A 16 -7.00 -4.51 7.33
N SER A 17 -6.86 -4.46 8.66
CA SER A 17 -6.23 -3.33 9.35
C SER A 17 -4.79 -3.11 8.89
N GLU A 18 -3.99 -4.17 8.81
CA GLU A 18 -2.58 -4.07 8.38
C GLU A 18 -2.46 -3.69 6.90
N LEU A 19 -3.33 -4.21 6.03
CA LEU A 19 -3.35 -3.80 4.61
C LEU A 19 -3.70 -2.32 4.45
N ASN A 20 -4.69 -1.82 5.19
CA ASN A 20 -5.04 -0.39 5.18
C ASN A 20 -3.89 0.49 5.68
N ARG A 21 -3.14 0.00 6.69
CA ARG A 21 -1.97 0.69 7.22
C ARG A 21 -0.83 0.72 6.21
N ILE A 22 -0.51 -0.40 5.55
CA ILE A 22 0.50 -0.45 4.48
C ILE A 22 0.09 0.45 3.32
N GLN A 23 -1.17 0.40 2.89
CA GLN A 23 -1.72 1.27 1.84
C GLN A 23 -1.50 2.76 2.16
N THR A 24 -1.76 3.15 3.41
CA THR A 24 -1.59 4.53 3.86
C THR A 24 -0.12 4.94 3.82
N ILE A 25 0.77 4.11 4.37
CA ILE A 25 2.22 4.36 4.37
C ILE A 25 2.75 4.47 2.94
N ALA A 26 2.38 3.54 2.06
CA ALA A 26 2.80 3.52 0.67
C ALA A 26 2.33 4.79 -0.08
N GLY A 27 1.08 5.23 0.15
CA GLY A 27 0.58 6.49 -0.41
C GLY A 27 1.35 7.72 0.07
N THR A 28 1.68 7.78 1.36
CA THR A 28 2.47 8.89 1.94
C THR A 28 3.87 8.92 1.35
N LEU A 29 4.57 7.78 1.32
CA LEU A 29 5.92 7.70 0.76
C LEU A 29 5.92 8.06 -0.73
N SER A 30 4.93 7.59 -1.51
CA SER A 30 4.81 7.95 -2.93
C SER A 30 4.72 9.46 -3.12
N THR A 31 3.98 10.16 -2.24
CA THR A 31 3.86 11.62 -2.29
C THR A 31 5.17 12.32 -1.91
N ILE A 32 5.92 11.78 -0.96
CA ILE A 32 7.23 12.29 -0.55
C ILE A 32 8.22 12.16 -1.70
N GLU A 33 8.30 10.99 -2.33
CA GLU A 33 9.22 10.78 -3.44
C GLU A 33 8.87 11.66 -4.64
N ASP A 34 7.59 11.82 -4.97
CA ASP A 34 7.17 12.79 -6.00
C ASP A 34 7.61 14.23 -5.70
N GLN A 35 7.74 14.59 -4.42
CA GLN A 35 8.29 15.89 -4.02
C GLN A 35 9.81 15.94 -4.16
N HIS A 36 10.52 14.89 -3.74
CA HIS A 36 11.97 14.78 -3.93
C HIS A 36 12.36 14.87 -5.41
N VAL A 37 11.60 14.22 -6.31
CA VAL A 37 11.79 14.35 -7.77
C VAL A 37 11.80 15.81 -8.20
N LYS A 38 10.81 16.60 -7.75
CA LYS A 38 10.68 18.02 -8.11
C LYS A 38 11.86 18.83 -7.55
N ASP A 39 12.20 18.60 -6.29
CA ASP A 39 13.27 19.34 -5.61
C ASP A 39 14.63 19.08 -6.28
N LEU A 40 14.93 17.82 -6.61
CA LEU A 40 16.16 17.40 -7.25
C LEU A 40 16.25 17.90 -8.71
N THR A 41 15.16 17.84 -9.47
CA THR A 41 15.14 18.31 -10.87
C THR A 41 15.34 19.83 -10.97
N ASN A 42 14.90 20.59 -9.96
CA ASN A 42 15.03 22.06 -9.93
C ASN A 42 16.47 22.55 -9.68
N MET A 43 17.37 21.68 -9.22
CA MET A 43 18.75 22.08 -8.87
C MET A 43 19.73 22.07 -10.05
N GLY A 44 19.36 21.48 -11.20
CA GLY A 44 20.12 21.58 -12.45
C GLY A 44 21.46 20.83 -12.50
N ASP A 45 21.72 19.94 -11.54
CA ASP A 45 22.90 19.08 -11.47
C ASP A 45 22.58 17.69 -12.03
N ASP A 46 23.41 17.16 -12.93
CA ASP A 46 23.19 15.86 -13.59
C ASP A 46 23.10 14.69 -12.60
N LYS A 47 23.84 14.73 -11.50
CA LYS A 47 23.79 13.72 -10.44
C LYS A 47 22.49 13.81 -9.66
N LEU A 48 21.99 15.02 -9.40
CA LEU A 48 20.70 15.22 -8.76
C LEU A 48 19.54 14.80 -9.69
N ASN A 49 19.65 15.03 -11.00
CA ASN A 49 18.70 14.51 -11.98
C ASN A 49 18.65 12.98 -11.98
N GLN A 50 19.80 12.30 -11.88
CA GLN A 50 19.82 10.84 -11.77
C GLN A 50 19.12 10.34 -10.48
N MET A 51 19.36 11.02 -9.35
CA MET A 51 18.63 10.72 -8.11
C MET A 51 17.12 10.96 -8.28
N ALA A 52 16.71 12.02 -8.97
CA ALA A 52 15.30 12.28 -9.26
C ALA A 52 14.63 11.14 -10.06
N VAL A 53 15.35 10.51 -10.99
CA VAL A 53 14.84 9.34 -11.71
C VAL A 53 14.64 8.14 -10.78
N GLU A 54 15.56 7.92 -9.83
CA GLU A 54 15.44 6.86 -8.82
C GLU A 54 14.24 7.11 -7.89
N GLU A 55 14.05 8.34 -7.42
CA GLU A 55 12.90 8.69 -6.59
C GLU A 55 11.57 8.58 -7.33
N GLN A 56 11.54 8.93 -8.63
CA GLN A 56 10.34 8.75 -9.44
C GLN A 56 9.96 7.26 -9.58
N SER A 57 10.97 6.39 -9.71
CA SER A 57 10.76 4.94 -9.73
C SER A 57 10.22 4.44 -8.38
N ALA A 58 10.78 4.92 -7.27
CA ALA A 58 10.31 4.60 -5.93
C ALA A 58 8.85 5.05 -5.71
N ALA A 59 8.51 6.29 -6.10
CA ALA A 59 7.16 6.83 -6.02
C ALA A 59 6.14 5.93 -6.74
N ARG A 60 6.49 5.48 -7.95
CA ARG A 60 5.66 4.56 -8.74
C ARG A 60 5.46 3.21 -8.05
N GLN A 61 6.53 2.59 -7.57
CA GLN A 61 6.45 1.29 -6.88
C GLN A 61 5.58 1.38 -5.62
N LEU A 62 5.69 2.47 -4.87
CA LEU A 62 4.86 2.74 -3.70
C LEU A 62 3.38 2.93 -4.08
N GLY A 63 3.11 3.61 -5.20
CA GLY A 63 1.78 3.67 -5.79
C GLY A 63 1.20 2.30 -6.15
N GLU A 64 2.02 1.39 -6.69
CA GLU A 64 1.62 0.01 -7.01
C GLU A 64 1.32 -0.80 -5.74
N ILE A 65 2.18 -0.70 -4.70
CA ILE A 65 1.95 -1.33 -3.39
C ILE A 65 0.61 -0.88 -2.79
N LYS A 66 0.31 0.43 -2.86
CA LYS A 66 -0.99 0.97 -2.42
C LYS A 66 -2.16 0.27 -3.12
N GLN A 67 -2.10 0.07 -4.43
CA GLN A 67 -3.15 -0.61 -5.19
C GLN A 67 -3.25 -2.10 -4.85
N ILE A 68 -2.12 -2.77 -4.63
CA ILE A 68 -2.09 -4.18 -4.21
C ILE A 68 -2.80 -4.32 -2.85
N CYS A 69 -2.50 -3.46 -1.88
CA CYS A 69 -3.15 -3.49 -0.57
C CYS A 69 -4.67 -3.27 -0.67
N LEU A 70 -5.12 -2.35 -1.52
CA LEU A 70 -6.54 -2.13 -1.80
C LEU A 70 -7.21 -3.38 -2.37
N ALA A 71 -6.61 -3.99 -3.39
CA ALA A 71 -7.14 -5.20 -4.03
C ALA A 71 -7.19 -6.38 -3.04
N MET A 72 -6.16 -6.54 -2.20
CA MET A 72 -6.14 -7.56 -1.16
C MET A 72 -7.22 -7.32 -0.10
N SER A 73 -7.43 -6.08 0.34
CA SER A 73 -8.51 -5.75 1.29
C SER A 73 -9.87 -6.10 0.70
N GLN A 74 -10.13 -5.73 -0.56
CA GLN A 74 -11.37 -6.09 -1.25
C GLN A 74 -11.55 -7.61 -1.33
N LYS A 75 -10.47 -8.35 -1.60
CA LYS A 75 -10.54 -9.80 -1.67
C LYS A 75 -10.83 -10.46 -0.32
N LEU A 76 -10.27 -9.93 0.78
CA LEU A 76 -10.58 -10.39 2.13
C LEU A 76 -12.05 -10.13 2.49
N ASP A 77 -12.60 -8.97 2.10
CA ASP A 77 -14.03 -8.66 2.30
C ASP A 77 -14.94 -9.65 1.56
N GLU A 78 -14.59 -10.03 0.32
CA GLU A 78 -15.32 -11.06 -0.43
C GLU A 78 -15.29 -12.41 0.28
N ILE A 79 -14.10 -12.84 0.73
CA ILE A 79 -13.92 -14.12 1.43
C ILE A 79 -14.74 -14.12 2.72
N GLN A 80 -14.65 -13.07 3.54
CA GLN A 80 -15.41 -12.97 4.79
C GLN A 80 -16.92 -13.06 4.55
N LYS A 81 -17.45 -12.41 3.51
CA LYS A 81 -18.87 -12.50 3.13
C LYS A 81 -19.27 -13.91 2.72
N THR A 82 -18.45 -14.60 1.93
CA THR A 82 -18.74 -15.99 1.54
C THR A 82 -18.66 -16.96 2.70
N SER A 83 -17.71 -16.77 3.63
CA SER A 83 -17.55 -17.62 4.82
C SER A 83 -18.60 -17.38 5.92
N SER A 84 -19.32 -16.26 5.87
CA SER A 84 -20.45 -15.96 6.77
C SER A 84 -21.81 -16.41 6.23
N LEU A 85 -21.88 -16.82 4.95
CA LEU A 85 -23.07 -17.38 4.29
C LEU A 85 -23.19 -18.91 4.44
N HIS A 86 -22.24 -19.60 5.10
CA HIS A 86 -22.23 -21.04 5.42
C HIS A 86 -21.82 -21.26 6.91
#